data_AF-U1X4G5-F1
#
_entry.id   AF-U1X4G5-F1
#
_cell.length_a   1.000
_cell.length_b   1.000
_cell.length_c   1.000
_cell.angle_alpha   90.00
_cell.angle_beta   90.00
_cell.angle_gamma   90.00
#
_symmetry.space_group_name_H-M   'P 1'
#
loop_
_entity.id
_entity.type
_entity.pdbx_description
1 polymer ?
#
loop_
_entity_poly.entity_id
_entity_poly.type
_entity_poly.pdbx_seq_one_letter_code
_entity_poly.pdbx_strand_id
1 'polypeptide(L)' 'MTKQNHPNFFNPENKKIILYIDKPLANLRPEHVKMLEDIKSQGVTIVNSLEDLKEVLR' A
#
# COMPACT_ATOMS: atom_id res chain seq x y z
N MET A 1 -8.04 19.06 16.86
CA MET A 1 -6.64 18.57 16.83
C MET A 1 -6.64 17.14 16.34
N THR A 2 -6.01 16.85 15.21
CA THR A 2 -5.83 15.47 14.69
C THR A 2 -4.77 14.78 15.55
N LYS A 3 -5.16 13.72 16.26
CA LYS A 3 -4.23 12.92 17.08
C LYS A 3 -3.28 12.17 16.14
N GLN A 4 -1.98 12.45 16.21
CA GLN A 4 -0.94 11.78 15.39
C GLN A 4 -0.95 10.26 15.54
N ASN A 5 -1.35 9.76 16.72
CA ASN A 5 -1.44 8.32 17.00
C ASN A 5 -2.80 7.71 16.60
N HIS A 6 -3.64 8.43 15.86
CA HIS A 6 -4.90 7.87 15.37
C HIS A 6 -4.62 6.93 14.19
N PRO A 7 -5.21 5.74 14.11
CA PRO A 7 -5.00 4.80 13.00
C PRO A 7 -5.25 5.41 11.62
N ASN A 8 -6.19 6.37 11.55
CA ASN A 8 -6.54 7.08 10.31
C ASN A 8 -5.82 8.44 10.18
N PHE A 9 -4.74 8.71 10.92
CA PHE A 9 -4.06 10.00 10.86
C PHE A 9 -3.55 10.34 9.45
N PHE A 10 -3.00 9.34 8.74
CA PHE A 10 -2.52 9.48 7.36
C PHE A 10 -3.62 9.41 6.30
N ASN A 11 -4.82 8.98 6.68
CA ASN A 11 -5.97 8.84 5.78
C ASN A 11 -7.28 9.20 6.49
N PRO A 12 -7.46 10.47 6.91
CA PRO A 12 -8.60 10.88 7.73
C PRO A 12 -9.94 10.73 7.01
N GLU A 13 -9.92 10.78 5.67
CA GLU A 13 -11.10 10.62 4.81
C GLU A 13 -11.34 9.15 4.41
N ASN A 14 -10.57 8.20 4.94
CA ASN A 14 -10.66 6.78 4.65
C ASN A 14 -10.68 6.46 3.14
N LYS A 15 -9.86 7.18 2.37
CA LYS A 15 -9.69 6.95 0.94
C LYS A 15 -9.07 5.57 0.69
N LYS A 16 -9.47 4.92 -0.39
CA LYS A 16 -8.78 3.72 -0.88
C LYS A 16 -7.41 4.13 -1.42
N ILE A 17 -6.33 3.60 -0.84
CA ILE A 17 -4.95 3.85 -1.29
C ILE A 17 -4.46 2.63 -2.07
N ILE A 18 -4.01 2.86 -3.29
CA ILE A 18 -3.46 1.82 -4.18
C ILE A 18 -2.03 2.23 -4.53
N LEU A 19 -1.07 1.37 -4.21
CA LEU A 19 0.34 1.53 -4.58
C LEU A 19 0.65 0.59 -5.74
N TYR A 20 0.86 1.16 -6.92
CA TYR A 20 1.35 0.44 -8.08
C TYR A 20 2.88 0.47 -8.13
N ILE A 21 3.49 -0.70 -8.31
CA ILE A 21 4.94 -0.85 -8.48
C ILE A 21 5.15 -1.49 -9.85
N ASP A 22 5.89 -0.85 -10.75
CA ASP A 22 6.18 -1.40 -12.09
C ASP A 22 7.30 -2.46 -12.08
N LYS A 23 8.14 -2.44 -11.04
CA LYS A 23 9.29 -3.33 -10.90
C LYS A 23 8.87 -4.70 -10.38
N PRO A 24 9.49 -5.80 -10.84
CA PRO A 24 9.21 -7.13 -10.31
C PRO A 24 9.37 -7.17 -8.80
N LEU A 25 8.38 -7.73 -8.09
CA LEU A 25 8.44 -7.97 -6.65
C LEU A 25 9.11 -9.32 -6.30
N ALA A 26 9.72 -10.00 -7.28
CA ALA A 26 10.50 -11.21 -7.07
C ALA A 26 11.91 -10.87 -6.56
N ASN A 27 12.46 -11.73 -5.70
CA ASN A 27 13.83 -11.62 -5.17
C ASN A 27 14.14 -10.26 -4.51
N LEU A 28 13.15 -9.68 -3.84
CA LEU A 28 13.36 -8.47 -3.04
C LEU A 28 14.31 -8.75 -1.89
N ARG A 29 15.17 -7.76 -1.59
CA ARG A 29 15.97 -7.80 -0.38
C ARG A 29 15.05 -7.80 0.86
N PRO A 30 15.40 -8.48 1.96
CA PRO A 30 14.54 -8.62 3.14
C PRO A 30 13.98 -7.28 3.67
N GLU A 31 14.76 -6.21 3.62
CA GLU A 31 14.34 -4.87 4.03
C GLU A 31 13.18 -4.31 3.20
N HIS A 32 13.13 -4.62 1.89
CA HIS A 32 12.05 -4.19 1.03
C HIS A 32 10.79 -5.04 1.23
N VAL A 33 10.95 -6.34 1.52
CA VAL A 33 9.82 -7.21 1.88
C VAL A 33 9.13 -6.66 3.12
N LYS A 34 9.90 -6.40 4.18
CA LYS A 34 9.38 -5.82 5.42
C LYS A 34 8.70 -4.46 5.21
N MET A 35 9.29 -3.59 4.39
CA MET A 35 8.69 -2.30 4.06
C MET A 35 7.33 -2.45 3.37
N LEU A 36 7.20 -3.40 2.43
CA LEU A 36 5.93 -3.65 1.74
C LEU A 36 4.88 -4.27 2.69
N GLU A 37 5.30 -5.13 3.62
CA GLU A 37 4.43 -5.66 4.67
C GLU A 37 3.92 -4.55 5.60
N ASP A 38 4.81 -3.65 6.04
CA ASP A 38 4.44 -2.50 6.88
C ASP A 38 3.45 -1.58 6.15
N ILE A 39 3.65 -1.32 4.85
CA ILE A 39 2.72 -0.54 4.01
C ILE A 39 1.36 -1.24 3.89
N LYS A 40 1.35 -2.56 3.61
CA LYS A 40 0.10 -3.34 3.57
C LYS A 40 -0.65 -3.32 4.90
N SER A 41 0.07 -3.36 6.02
CA SER A 41 -0.52 -3.32 7.37
C SER A 41 -1.30 -2.02 7.65
N GLN A 42 -1.02 -0.95 6.92
CA GLN A 42 -1.70 0.34 7.02
C GLN A 42 -2.96 0.42 6.14
N GLY A 43 -3.39 -0.68 5.51
CA GLY A 43 -4.57 -0.72 4.65
C GLY A 43 -4.32 -0.31 3.20
N VAL A 44 -3.06 -0.24 2.78
CA VAL A 44 -2.69 0.06 1.38
C VAL A 44 -2.77 -1.21 0.54
N THR A 45 -3.44 -1.12 -0.61
CA THR A 45 -3.43 -2.21 -1.61
C THR A 45 -2.21 -2.05 -2.52
N ILE A 46 -1.34 -3.06 -2.58
CA ILE A 46 -0.17 -3.06 -3.45
C ILE A 46 -0.43 -3.95 -4.66
N VAL A 47 -0.20 -3.43 -5.86
CA VAL A 47 -0.39 -4.13 -7.15
C VAL A 47 0.89 -4.06 -7.99
N ASN A 48 1.18 -5.10 -8.79
CA ASN A 48 2.42 -5.21 -9.57
C ASN A 48 2.20 -5.36 -11.07
N SER A 49 0.95 -5.28 -11.53
CA SER A 49 0.59 -5.28 -12.95
C SER A 49 -0.53 -4.27 -13.23
N LEU A 50 -0.68 -3.89 -14.50
CA LEU A 50 -1.78 -3.02 -14.90
C LEU A 50 -3.11 -3.79 -14.86
N GLU A 51 -3.06 -5.10 -15.03
CA GLU A 51 -4.18 -6.03 -14.88
C GLU A 51 -4.72 -5.98 -13.45
N ASP A 52 -3.86 -6.19 -12.44
CA ASP A 52 -4.25 -6.09 -11.02
C ASP A 52 -4.79 -4.70 -10.69
N LEU A 53 -4.15 -3.64 -11.23
CA LEU A 53 -4.60 -2.27 -11.02
C LEU A 53 -6.02 -2.06 -11.59
N LYS A 54 -6.30 -2.56 -12.80
CA LYS A 54 -7.65 -2.51 -13.39
C LYS A 54 -8.66 -3.26 -12.53
N GLU A 55 -8.30 -4.41 -11.97
CA GLU A 55 -9.19 -5.17 -11.09
C GLU A 55 -9.51 -4.42 -9.80
N VAL A 56 -8.53 -3.76 -9.19
CA VAL A 56 -8.72 -2.99 -7.96
C VAL A 56 -9.49 -1.67 -8.21
N LEU A 57 -9.48 -1.14 -9.43
CA LEU A 57 -10.20 0.09 -9.80
C LEU A 57 -11.66 -0.13 -10.26
N ARG A 58 -12.08 -1.38 -10.45
CA ARG A 58 -13.49 -1.72 -10.73
C ARG A 58 -14.35 -1.56 -9.48
#